data_AF-A0A7Y6XCJ8-F1
#
_entry.id   AF-A0A7Y6XCJ8-F1
#
_cell.length_a   1.000
_cell.length_b   1.000
_cell.length_c   1.000
_cell.angle_alpha   90.00
_cell.angle_beta   90.00
_cell.angle_gamma   90.00
#
_symmetry.space_group_name_H-M   'P 1'
#
loop_
_entity.id
_entity.type
_entity.pdbx_description
1 polymer ?
#
loop_
_entity_poly.entity_id
_entity_poly.type
_entity_poly.pdbx_seq_one_letter_code
_entity_poly.pdbx_strand_id
1 'polypeptide(L)'
;MIGIPLGWAYSNFGEWALHKYVLHGLGRRRGSFWGFHWHEHHQASRKHDMLDDQYLRSLWTWSAQTKELLGLAAVALAHAPLFPVAPFFVGTVWACAVNYYRVHRRAHLEPQWAREHLPWHYDHHLGSDQNANWCVTHPFFDNVLGTRREYLGVQPSASAVPVVPMGTGERLTSASPAHP
;
A
#
# COMPACT_ATOMS: atom_id res chain seq x y z
N MET A 1 -19.25 -23.36 -14.08
CA MET A 1 -19.07 -22.08 -13.36
C MET A 1 -17.84 -22.03 -12.45
N ILE A 2 -16.92 -23.00 -12.51
CA ILE A 2 -15.67 -23.04 -11.72
C ILE A 2 -14.71 -21.87 -11.99
N GLY A 3 -14.87 -21.18 -13.13
CA GLY A 3 -14.07 -20.01 -13.48
C GLY A 3 -14.17 -18.87 -12.46
N ILE A 4 -15.30 -18.72 -11.75
CA ILE A 4 -15.46 -17.66 -10.74
C ILE A 4 -14.54 -17.87 -9.53
N PRO A 5 -14.63 -19.00 -8.78
CA PRO A 5 -13.73 -19.21 -7.66
C PRO A 5 -12.25 -19.29 -8.08
N LEU A 6 -11.97 -19.86 -9.26
CA LEU A 6 -10.61 -19.87 -9.81
C LEU A 6 -10.09 -18.47 -10.12
N GLY A 7 -10.91 -17.62 -10.74
CA GLY A 7 -10.56 -16.23 -11.05
C GLY A 7 -10.31 -15.42 -9.79
N TRP A 8 -11.15 -15.58 -8.77
CA TRP A 8 -10.97 -14.90 -7.49
C TRP A 8 -9.68 -15.31 -6.78
N ALA A 9 -9.41 -16.62 -6.67
CA ALA A 9 -8.19 -17.13 -6.07
C ALA A 9 -6.94 -16.71 -6.88
N TYR A 10 -7.01 -16.82 -8.22
CA TYR A 10 -5.95 -16.38 -9.11
C TYR A 10 -5.65 -14.88 -8.94
N SER A 11 -6.67 -14.03 -8.87
CA SER A 11 -6.49 -12.59 -8.68
C SER A 11 -5.87 -12.26 -7.33
N ASN A 12 -6.27 -12.90 -6.24
CA ASN A 12 -5.66 -12.65 -4.94
C ASN A 12 -4.20 -13.15 -4.86
N PHE A 13 -3.88 -14.26 -5.52
CA PHE A 13 -2.49 -14.68 -5.71
C PHE A 13 -1.70 -13.67 -6.56
N GLY A 14 -2.33 -13.14 -7.61
CA GLY A 14 -1.78 -12.09 -8.44
C GLY A 14 -1.44 -10.83 -7.64
N GLU A 15 -2.34 -10.39 -6.75
CA GLU A 15 -2.05 -9.31 -5.79
C GLU A 15 -0.81 -9.63 -4.98
N TRP A 16 -0.77 -10.79 -4.32
CA TRP A 16 0.38 -11.20 -3.50
C TRP A 16 1.70 -11.18 -4.30
N ALA A 17 1.71 -11.80 -5.48
CA ALA A 17 2.91 -11.98 -6.28
C ALA A 17 3.39 -10.67 -6.89
N LEU A 18 2.50 -9.88 -7.51
CA LEU A 18 2.85 -8.60 -8.12
C LEU A 18 3.27 -7.60 -7.05
N HIS A 19 2.56 -7.53 -5.93
CA HIS A 19 2.90 -6.59 -4.86
C HIS A 19 4.29 -6.89 -4.28
N LYS A 20 4.56 -8.17 -3.98
CA LYS A 20 5.86 -8.60 -3.46
C LYS A 20 7.01 -8.44 -4.44
N TYR A 21 6.90 -9.02 -5.64
CA TYR A 21 8.04 -9.14 -6.55
C TYR A 21 8.19 -7.97 -7.51
N VAL A 22 7.06 -7.36 -7.92
CA VAL A 22 7.08 -6.24 -8.86
C VAL A 22 7.08 -4.92 -8.11
N LEU A 23 6.05 -4.65 -7.31
CA LEU A 23 5.87 -3.34 -6.69
C LEU A 23 6.90 -3.09 -5.57
N HIS A 24 7.19 -4.05 -4.71
CA HIS A 24 8.27 -3.92 -3.73
C HIS A 24 9.63 -4.34 -4.29
N GLY A 25 9.71 -5.52 -4.92
CA GLY A 25 10.97 -6.05 -5.45
C GLY A 25 11.62 -5.14 -6.51
N LEU A 26 10.87 -4.73 -7.54
CA LEU A 26 11.38 -3.80 -8.55
C LEU A 26 11.22 -2.33 -8.12
N GLY A 27 10.15 -1.99 -7.38
CA GLY A 27 9.88 -0.59 -7.00
C GLY A 27 10.84 -0.01 -5.97
N ARG A 28 11.54 -0.83 -5.18
CA ARG A 28 12.61 -0.30 -4.33
C ARG A 28 13.79 0.29 -5.10
N ARG A 29 14.01 -0.14 -6.34
CA ARG A 29 15.07 0.41 -7.20
C ARG A 29 14.68 1.79 -7.70
N ARG A 30 15.48 2.81 -7.38
CA ARG A 30 15.29 4.18 -7.89
C ARG A 30 15.38 4.19 -9.41
N GLY A 31 14.46 4.90 -10.07
CA GLY A 31 14.36 4.97 -11.54
C GLY A 31 13.58 3.81 -12.19
N SER A 32 13.18 2.79 -11.42
CA SER A 32 12.27 1.76 -11.92
C SER A 32 10.90 2.35 -12.25
N PHE A 33 10.25 1.87 -13.31
CA PHE A 33 8.86 2.22 -13.60
C PHE A 33 7.94 1.98 -12.39
N TRP A 34 8.21 0.91 -11.62
CA TRP A 34 7.46 0.53 -10.41
C TRP A 34 7.88 1.33 -9.16
N GLY A 35 8.85 2.24 -9.29
CA GLY A 35 9.42 3.02 -8.20
C GLY A 35 8.39 3.90 -7.47
N PHE A 36 7.31 4.27 -8.15
CA PHE A 36 6.21 5.05 -7.56
C PHE A 36 5.60 4.35 -6.35
N HIS A 37 5.52 3.02 -6.38
CA HIS A 37 4.86 2.30 -5.32
C HIS A 37 5.64 2.42 -4.00
N TRP A 38 6.97 2.30 -4.03
CA TRP A 38 7.79 2.39 -2.83
C TRP A 38 8.10 3.85 -2.43
N HIS A 39 8.59 4.66 -3.38
CA HIS A 39 9.15 6.00 -3.09
C HIS A 39 8.11 7.12 -3.10
N GLU A 40 6.92 6.89 -3.66
CA GLU A 40 5.83 7.88 -3.64
C GLU A 40 4.72 7.38 -2.70
N HIS A 41 4.09 6.27 -3.04
CA HIS A 41 2.88 5.77 -2.38
C HIS A 41 3.12 5.25 -0.95
N HIS A 42 4.06 4.32 -0.76
CA HIS A 42 4.42 3.82 0.58
C HIS A 42 4.97 4.93 1.48
N GLN A 43 5.86 5.75 0.93
CA GLN A 43 6.46 6.85 1.67
C GLN A 43 5.41 7.88 2.13
N ALA A 44 4.49 8.29 1.23
CA ALA A 44 3.41 9.20 1.58
C ALA A 44 2.47 8.59 2.61
N SER A 45 2.00 7.35 2.38
CA SER A 45 1.11 6.64 3.28
C SER A 45 1.71 6.49 4.69
N ARG A 46 3.01 6.22 4.81
CA ARG A 46 3.66 6.15 6.13
C ARG A 46 3.82 7.49 6.82
N LYS A 47 4.10 8.53 6.04
CA LYS A 47 4.28 9.88 6.59
C LYS A 47 2.96 10.49 7.06
N HIS A 48 1.85 10.08 6.46
CA HIS A 48 0.52 10.67 6.67
C HIS A 48 -0.51 9.65 7.17
N ASP A 49 -0.10 8.67 7.99
CA ASP A 49 -0.99 7.73 8.67
C ASP A 49 -2.02 7.03 7.75
N MET A 50 -1.51 6.39 6.68
CA MET A 50 -2.21 5.70 5.59
C MET A 50 -2.76 6.61 4.49
N LEU A 51 -2.85 7.93 4.70
CA LEU A 51 -3.37 8.86 3.70
C LEU A 51 -2.40 9.01 2.52
N ASP A 52 -2.91 8.85 1.29
CA ASP A 52 -2.19 9.17 0.04
C ASP A 52 -3.06 10.06 -0.86
N ASP A 53 -2.76 11.36 -0.88
CA ASP A 53 -3.49 12.36 -1.64
C ASP A 53 -3.27 12.25 -3.16
N GLN A 54 -2.33 11.41 -3.61
CA GLN A 54 -2.08 11.19 -5.03
C GLN A 54 -3.30 10.59 -5.73
N TYR A 55 -4.19 9.92 -5.01
CA TYR A 55 -5.48 9.41 -5.49
C TYR A 55 -6.54 10.49 -5.77
N LEU A 56 -6.27 11.75 -5.41
CA LEU A 56 -7.10 12.92 -5.74
C LEU A 56 -6.59 13.65 -6.99
N ARG A 57 -5.43 13.26 -7.53
CA ARG A 57 -4.86 13.92 -8.69
C ARG A 57 -5.63 13.56 -9.96
N SER A 58 -5.52 14.42 -10.97
CA SER A 58 -6.09 14.16 -12.28
C SER A 58 -5.44 12.93 -12.93
N LEU A 59 -6.24 12.11 -13.60
CA LEU A 59 -5.76 10.94 -14.36
C LEU A 59 -4.84 11.31 -15.53
N TRP A 60 -4.82 12.57 -15.95
CA TRP A 60 -3.91 13.09 -16.95
C TRP A 60 -2.51 13.42 -16.40
N THR A 61 -2.33 13.33 -15.08
CA THR A 61 -1.03 13.52 -14.44
C THR A 61 -0.31 12.19 -14.30
N TRP A 62 1.02 12.22 -14.40
CA TRP A 62 1.86 11.04 -14.24
C TRP A 62 2.09 10.72 -12.75
N SER A 63 1.04 10.32 -12.05
CA SER A 63 1.02 10.02 -10.62
C SER A 63 1.03 8.52 -10.33
N ALA A 64 1.20 8.15 -9.06
CA ALA A 64 1.01 6.77 -8.58
C ALA A 64 -0.34 6.17 -9.02
N GLN A 65 -1.42 6.94 -8.92
CA GLN A 65 -2.77 6.53 -9.35
C GLN A 65 -2.83 6.16 -10.84
N THR A 66 -2.29 7.00 -11.72
CA THR A 66 -2.31 6.74 -13.17
C THR A 66 -1.47 5.52 -13.53
N LYS A 67 -0.29 5.36 -12.90
CA LYS A 67 0.58 4.19 -13.12
C LYS A 67 -0.08 2.89 -12.62
N GLU A 68 -0.78 2.93 -11.49
CA GLU A 68 -1.58 1.79 -11.00
C GLU A 68 -2.68 1.40 -12.00
N LEU A 69 -3.46 2.39 -12.48
CA LEU A 69 -4.50 2.15 -13.48
C LEU A 69 -3.94 1.57 -14.78
N LEU A 70 -2.77 2.03 -15.24
CA LEU A 70 -2.08 1.45 -16.39
C LEU A 70 -1.65 0.00 -16.15
N GLY A 71 -1.13 -0.31 -14.96
CA GLY A 71 -0.80 -1.67 -14.57
C GLY A 71 -2.02 -2.60 -14.58
N LEU A 72 -3.14 -2.14 -14.00
CA LEU A 72 -4.40 -2.89 -13.98
C LEU A 72 -4.99 -3.06 -15.39
N ALA A 73 -4.92 -2.04 -16.24
CA ALA A 73 -5.33 -2.13 -17.63
C ALA A 73 -4.47 -3.16 -18.40
N ALA A 74 -3.15 -3.19 -18.17
CA ALA A 74 -2.28 -4.19 -18.76
C ALA A 74 -2.64 -5.62 -18.30
N VAL A 75 -2.96 -5.82 -17.03
CA VAL A 75 -3.46 -7.12 -16.51
C VAL A 75 -4.78 -7.50 -17.20
N ALA A 76 -5.74 -6.58 -17.29
CA ALA A 76 -7.03 -6.86 -17.92
C ALA A 76 -6.87 -7.26 -19.40
N LEU A 77 -6.05 -6.50 -20.15
CA LEU A 77 -5.76 -6.76 -21.57
C LEU A 77 -5.02 -8.08 -21.78
N ALA A 78 -4.05 -8.42 -20.92
CA ALA A 78 -3.32 -9.68 -21.00
C ALA A 78 -4.25 -10.91 -20.87
N HIS A 79 -5.39 -10.78 -20.19
CA HIS A 79 -6.37 -11.86 -20.03
C HIS A 79 -7.45 -11.89 -21.11
N ALA A 80 -7.61 -10.82 -21.91
CA ALA A 80 -8.66 -10.73 -22.92
C ALA A 80 -8.66 -11.89 -23.95
N PRO A 81 -7.51 -12.40 -24.43
CA PRO A 81 -7.49 -13.53 -25.36
C PRO A 81 -8.14 -14.82 -24.82
N LEU A 82 -8.24 -14.98 -23.49
CA LEU A 82 -8.86 -16.15 -22.87
C LEU A 82 -10.39 -16.04 -22.79
N PHE A 83 -10.97 -14.87 -23.06
CA PHE A 83 -12.40 -14.62 -22.86
C PHE A 83 -13.31 -15.58 -23.65
N PRO A 84 -13.03 -15.92 -24.94
CA PRO A 84 -13.88 -16.84 -25.69
C PRO A 84 -13.95 -18.27 -25.12
N VAL A 85 -12.93 -18.69 -24.36
CA VAL A 85 -12.81 -20.06 -23.83
C VAL A 85 -13.16 -20.13 -22.34
N ALA A 86 -12.81 -19.08 -21.58
CA ALA A 86 -12.98 -19.03 -20.13
C ALA A 86 -13.64 -17.71 -19.67
N PRO A 87 -14.85 -17.38 -20.16
CA PRO A 87 -15.46 -16.06 -19.95
C PRO A 87 -15.71 -15.74 -18.47
N PHE A 88 -16.12 -16.74 -17.68
CA PHE A 88 -16.32 -16.54 -16.24
C PHE A 88 -15.02 -16.28 -15.48
N PHE A 89 -13.93 -16.94 -15.87
CA PHE A 89 -12.63 -16.70 -15.26
C PHE A 89 -12.14 -15.28 -15.59
N VAL A 90 -12.12 -14.92 -16.87
CA VAL A 90 -11.66 -13.59 -17.31
C VAL A 90 -12.56 -12.48 -16.75
N GLY A 91 -13.88 -12.66 -16.77
CA GLY A 91 -14.82 -11.74 -16.16
C GLY A 91 -14.59 -11.54 -14.66
N THR A 92 -14.27 -12.61 -13.93
CA THR A 92 -13.90 -12.49 -12.51
C THR A 92 -12.56 -11.78 -12.33
N VAL A 93 -11.54 -12.06 -13.13
CA VAL A 93 -10.25 -11.34 -13.07
C VAL A 93 -10.45 -9.84 -13.27
N TRP A 94 -11.26 -9.44 -14.26
CA TRP A 94 -11.59 -8.03 -14.50
C TRP A 94 -12.38 -7.42 -13.35
N ALA A 95 -13.37 -8.12 -12.81
CA ALA A 95 -14.12 -7.67 -11.65
C ALA A 95 -13.22 -7.48 -10.42
N CYS A 96 -12.27 -8.40 -10.19
CA CYS A 96 -11.27 -8.31 -9.13
C CYS A 96 -10.31 -7.14 -9.34
N ALA A 97 -9.85 -6.86 -10.57
CA ALA A 97 -9.00 -5.70 -10.87
C ALA A 97 -9.72 -4.36 -10.58
N VAL A 98 -11.01 -4.27 -10.94
CA VAL A 98 -11.83 -3.10 -10.60
C VAL A 98 -12.02 -2.98 -9.08
N ASN A 99 -12.31 -4.09 -8.40
CA ASN A 99 -12.45 -4.10 -6.95
C ASN A 99 -11.17 -3.68 -6.25
N TYR A 100 -10.01 -4.21 -6.68
CA TYR A 100 -8.69 -3.85 -6.19
C TYR A 100 -8.51 -2.34 -6.21
N TYR A 101 -8.66 -1.69 -7.36
CA TYR A 101 -8.49 -0.24 -7.47
C TYR A 101 -9.44 0.52 -6.56
N ARG A 102 -10.72 0.11 -6.49
CA ARG A 102 -11.73 0.78 -5.68
C ARG A 102 -11.38 0.73 -4.19
N VAL A 103 -11.08 -0.46 -3.66
CA VAL A 103 -10.82 -0.64 -2.23
C VAL A 103 -9.46 -0.11 -1.85
N HIS A 104 -8.45 -0.24 -2.72
CA HIS A 104 -7.12 0.30 -2.52
C HIS A 104 -7.16 1.83 -2.45
N ARG A 105 -7.75 2.49 -3.45
CA ARG A 105 -7.97 3.94 -3.45
C ARG A 105 -8.74 4.40 -2.22
N ARG A 106 -9.83 3.69 -1.87
CA ARG A 106 -10.61 4.03 -0.68
C ARG A 106 -9.79 3.91 0.59
N ALA A 107 -8.98 2.85 0.72
CA ALA A 107 -8.14 2.64 1.90
C ALA A 107 -7.21 3.82 2.18
N HIS A 108 -6.68 4.42 1.11
CA HIS A 108 -5.76 5.56 1.19
C HIS A 108 -6.44 6.93 1.24
N LEU A 109 -7.74 7.02 1.03
CA LEU A 109 -8.52 8.26 1.20
C LEU A 109 -9.35 8.27 2.48
N GLU A 110 -9.69 7.09 3.01
CA GLU A 110 -10.42 6.88 4.25
C GLU A 110 -9.63 5.93 5.18
N PRO A 111 -8.54 6.39 5.83
CA PRO A 111 -7.68 5.56 6.69
C PRO A 111 -8.41 4.79 7.80
N GLN A 112 -9.45 5.39 8.40
CA GLN A 112 -10.26 4.72 9.42
C GLN A 112 -11.04 3.54 8.83
N TRP A 113 -11.63 3.73 7.66
CA TRP A 113 -12.30 2.64 6.95
C TRP A 113 -11.31 1.51 6.60
N ALA A 114 -10.11 1.85 6.15
CA ALA A 114 -9.04 0.89 5.87
C ALA A 114 -8.66 0.08 7.11
N ARG A 115 -8.49 0.76 8.24
CA ARG A 115 -8.14 0.13 9.52
C ARG A 115 -9.17 -0.90 9.96
N GLU A 116 -10.45 -0.62 9.77
CA GLU A 116 -11.55 -1.50 10.17
C GLU A 116 -11.80 -2.63 9.18
N HIS A 117 -11.75 -2.35 7.87
CA HIS A 117 -12.23 -3.27 6.84
C HIS A 117 -11.12 -3.98 6.08
N LEU A 118 -9.93 -3.38 6.01
CA LEU A 118 -8.72 -3.93 5.37
C LEU A 118 -7.51 -3.87 6.34
N PRO A 119 -7.63 -4.41 7.57
CA PRO A 119 -6.58 -4.30 8.58
C PRO A 119 -5.23 -4.84 8.11
N TRP A 120 -5.22 -5.86 7.25
CA TRP A 120 -4.00 -6.40 6.64
C TRP A 120 -3.29 -5.38 5.72
N HIS A 121 -4.03 -4.61 4.93
CA HIS A 121 -3.46 -3.59 4.05
C HIS A 121 -3.00 -2.38 4.88
N TYR A 122 -3.74 -2.02 5.92
CA TYR A 122 -3.29 -1.02 6.88
C TYR A 122 -1.97 -1.44 7.56
N ASP A 123 -1.90 -2.69 8.02
CA ASP A 123 -0.70 -3.31 8.59
C ASP A 123 0.46 -3.33 7.58
N HIS A 124 0.20 -3.55 6.29
CA HIS A 124 1.22 -3.51 5.25
C HIS A 124 1.97 -2.18 5.19
N HIS A 125 1.21 -1.07 5.23
CA HIS A 125 1.81 0.26 5.16
C HIS A 125 2.41 0.70 6.48
N LEU A 126 1.70 0.52 7.59
CA LEU A 126 2.04 1.13 8.87
C LEU A 126 2.74 0.19 9.85
N GLY A 127 2.71 -1.12 9.59
CA GLY A 127 3.44 -2.13 10.36
C GLY A 127 4.95 -1.89 10.42
N SER A 128 5.59 -2.55 11.38
CA SER A 128 7.05 -2.49 11.52
C SER A 128 7.77 -3.29 10.42
N ASP A 129 7.16 -4.36 9.90
CA ASP A 129 7.66 -5.09 8.72
C ASP A 129 6.80 -4.76 7.49
N GLN A 130 7.40 -4.05 6.54
CA GLN A 130 6.77 -3.73 5.25
C GLN A 130 7.00 -4.82 4.20
N ASN A 131 7.69 -5.92 4.54
CA ASN A 131 7.86 -7.09 3.66
C ASN A 131 6.86 -8.21 4.02
N ALA A 132 5.66 -7.84 4.41
CA ALA A 132 4.57 -8.71 4.83
C ALA A 132 3.23 -8.11 4.39
N ASN A 133 2.14 -8.90 4.46
CA ASN A 133 0.78 -8.45 4.13
C ASN A 133 0.62 -7.93 2.68
N TRP A 134 0.93 -8.76 1.68
CA TRP A 134 0.99 -8.36 0.28
C TRP A 134 -0.36 -8.24 -0.41
N CYS A 135 -1.39 -8.94 0.04
CA CYS A 135 -2.70 -8.84 -0.56
C CYS A 135 -3.41 -7.56 -0.11
N VAL A 136 -4.17 -6.93 -1.01
CA VAL A 136 -4.88 -5.67 -0.71
C VAL A 136 -6.35 -5.94 -0.47
N THR A 137 -7.00 -6.73 -1.32
CA THR A 137 -8.46 -6.93 -1.25
C THR A 137 -8.90 -7.89 -0.16
N HIS A 138 -8.09 -8.91 0.13
CA HIS A 138 -8.32 -9.92 1.18
C HIS A 138 -7.00 -10.66 1.47
N PRO A 139 -6.69 -11.07 2.71
CA PRO A 139 -5.38 -11.64 3.05
C PRO A 139 -5.27 -13.14 2.74
N PHE A 140 -6.01 -13.67 1.75
CA PHE A 140 -6.11 -15.12 1.57
C PHE A 140 -4.74 -15.75 1.26
N PHE A 141 -4.01 -15.24 0.28
CA PHE A 141 -2.67 -15.74 -0.02
C PHE A 141 -1.61 -15.32 0.99
N ASP A 142 -1.78 -14.23 1.72
CA ASP A 142 -0.92 -13.94 2.88
C ASP A 142 -1.04 -14.99 3.99
N ASN A 143 -2.26 -15.47 4.24
CA ASN A 143 -2.51 -16.52 5.22
C ASN A 143 -1.98 -17.87 4.72
N VAL A 144 -2.28 -18.22 3.46
CA VAL A 144 -1.83 -19.49 2.86
C VAL A 144 -0.29 -19.58 2.80
N LEU A 145 0.39 -18.47 2.49
CA LEU A 145 1.84 -18.42 2.32
C LEU A 145 2.59 -17.91 3.57
N GLY A 146 1.88 -17.70 4.69
CA GLY A 146 2.47 -17.32 5.97
C GLY A 146 3.10 -15.92 6.02
N THR A 147 2.67 -15.01 5.13
CA THR A 147 3.15 -13.62 5.06
C THR A 147 2.23 -12.62 5.77
N ARG A 148 1.13 -13.06 6.40
CA ARG A 148 0.31 -12.21 7.28
C ARG A 148 1.06 -11.87 8.59
N ARG A 149 1.04 -10.59 8.95
CA ARG A 149 1.61 -10.01 10.19
C ARG A 149 0.68 -8.94 10.74
N GLU A 150 0.12 -9.17 11.92
CA GLU A 150 -0.83 -8.26 12.55
C GLU A 150 -0.12 -7.22 13.42
N TYR A 151 -0.42 -5.94 13.23
CA TYR A 151 0.16 -4.84 14.02
C TYR A 151 -0.91 -4.00 14.72
N LEU A 152 -2.09 -3.90 14.12
CA LEU A 152 -3.27 -3.33 14.75
C LEU A 152 -3.59 -4.04 16.07
N GLY A 153 -3.54 -3.27 17.17
CA GLY A 153 -3.71 -3.78 18.55
C GLY A 153 -2.40 -4.01 19.31
N VAL A 154 -1.24 -3.96 18.64
CA VAL A 154 0.09 -4.14 19.25
C VAL A 154 0.92 -2.86 19.21
N GLN A 155 0.69 -1.96 18.25
CA GLN A 155 1.42 -0.69 18.16
C GLN A 155 0.67 0.47 18.83
N PRO A 156 1.36 1.34 19.60
CA PRO A 156 0.77 2.57 20.09
C PRO A 156 0.33 3.43 18.91
N SER A 157 -0.82 4.12 19.04
CA SER A 157 -1.25 5.06 18.00
C SER A 157 -0.16 6.11 17.77
N ALA A 158 -0.01 6.60 16.53
CA ALA A 158 0.95 7.67 16.23
C ALA A 158 0.72 8.93 17.12
N SER A 159 -0.50 9.11 17.60
CA SER A 159 -0.91 10.12 18.59
C SER A 159 -0.32 9.93 20.00
N ALA A 160 0.25 8.77 20.30
CA ALA A 160 0.78 8.41 21.62
C ALA A 160 2.29 8.56 21.74
N VAL A 161 3.00 9.00 20.69
CA VAL A 161 4.40 9.43 20.82
C VAL A 161 4.39 10.76 21.57
N PRO A 162 4.86 10.84 22.83
CA PRO A 162 4.88 12.10 23.55
C PRO A 162 5.81 13.05 22.80
N VAL A 163 5.27 14.18 22.35
CA VAL A 163 6.10 15.30 21.93
C VAL A 163 6.86 15.74 23.18
N VAL A 164 8.12 15.33 23.28
CA VAL A 164 9.03 15.86 24.31
C VAL A 164 9.11 17.37 24.06
N PRO A 165 8.69 18.22 25.01
CA PRO A 165 8.83 19.66 24.83
C PRO A 165 10.32 19.95 24.71
N MET A 166 10.75 20.52 23.58
CA MET A 166 12.03 21.19 23.50
C MET A 166 12.01 22.29 24.57
N GLY A 167 12.72 22.03 25.67
CA GLY A 167 12.80 22.94 26.81
C GLY A 167 13.21 24.33 26.33
N THR A 168 12.38 25.32 26.65
CA THR A 168 12.70 26.73 26.52
C THR A 168 13.99 27.02 27.29
N GLY A 169 14.99 27.51 26.58
CA GLY A 169 16.36 27.61 27.06
C GLY A 169 16.58 28.46 28.29
N GLU A 170 17.61 28.10 29.06
CA GLU A 170 18.35 29.05 29.87
C GLU A 170 19.58 29.51 29.09
N ARG A 171 19.53 30.78 28.70
CA ARG A 171 20.66 31.55 28.21
C ARG A 171 21.55 31.87 29.41
N LEU A 172 22.57 31.04 29.66
CA LEU A 172 23.61 31.37 30.63
C LEU A 172 24.40 32.58 30.12
N THR A 173 24.24 33.68 30.85
CA THR A 173 24.95 34.94 30.65
C THR A 173 26.38 34.84 31.20
N SER A 174 27.24 35.65 30.59
CA SER A 174 28.68 35.79 30.79
C SER A 174 29.14 36.05 32.23
N ALA A 175 30.30 35.50 32.60
CA ALA A 175 31.26 36.21 33.46
C ALA A 175 32.69 35.69 33.21
N SER A 176 33.52 36.55 32.64
CA SER A 176 34.99 36.42 32.63
C SER A 176 35.54 37.07 33.91
N PRO A 177 36.59 36.51 34.54
CA PRO A 177 37.64 37.41 35.00
C PRO A 177 39.07 36.87 34.78
N ALA A 178 39.89 37.79 34.27
CA ALA A 178 41.29 38.11 34.55
C ALA A 178 42.31 37.05 35.05
N HIS A 179 43.45 37.09 34.35
CA HIS A 179 44.85 36.74 34.68
C HIS A 179 45.26 36.67 36.17
N PRO A 180 46.33 35.91 36.48
CA PRO A 180 47.70 36.43 36.35
C PRO A 180 48.52 35.81 35.20
#